data_AF-A0A1F3C3E4-F1
#
_entry.id   AF-A0A1F3C3E4-F1
#
_cell.length_a   1.000
_cell.length_b   1.000
_cell.length_c   1.000
_cell.angle_alpha   90.00
_cell.angle_beta   90.00
_cell.angle_gamma   90.00
#
_symmetry.space_group_name_H-M   'P 1'
#
loop_
_entity.id
_entity.type
_entity.pdbx_description
1 polymer ?
#
loop_
_entity_poly.entity_id
_entity_poly.type
_entity_poly.pdbx_seq_one_letter_code
_entity_poly.pdbx_strand_id
1 'polypeptide(L)'
;MWVGDVGEVTYEEIDVAQAGRHHGWPWREGPHGWPVSRCREISPDTGNCVEPVYHCRRGVAGDGIDGDCQSITGGAIVDNPAWPESERGRYYFADNANGGCGAWR
;
A
#
# COMPACT_ATOMS: atom_id res chain seq x y z
N MET A 1 -0.36 9.55 -7.80
CA MET A 1 -1.18 9.83 -6.61
C MET A 1 -0.90 8.72 -5.59
N TRP A 2 -0.81 9.02 -4.30
CA TRP A 2 -0.64 7.98 -3.28
C TRP A 2 -2.01 7.53 -2.81
N VAL A 3 -2.19 6.22 -2.69
CA VAL A 3 -3.44 5.59 -2.32
C VAL A 3 -3.14 4.55 -1.26
N GLY A 4 -3.89 4.56 -0.16
CA GLY A 4 -3.95 3.39 0.71
C GLY A 4 -5.07 2.48 0.23
N ASP A 5 -4.80 1.18 0.13
CA ASP A 5 -5.82 0.18 -0.16
C ASP A 5 -6.00 -0.75 1.05
N VAL A 6 -7.26 -0.98 1.39
CA VAL A 6 -7.67 -1.87 2.47
C VAL A 6 -7.89 -3.23 1.84
N GLY A 7 -6.93 -4.12 2.03
CA GLY A 7 -7.04 -5.50 1.57
C GLY A 7 -8.20 -6.24 2.24
N GLU A 8 -8.57 -7.38 1.67
CA GLU A 8 -9.69 -8.19 2.15
C GLU A 8 -9.44 -8.70 3.57
N VAL A 9 -8.33 -9.41 3.79
CA VAL A 9 -8.09 -10.22 4.99
C VAL A 9 -6.68 -10.09 5.56
N THR A 10 -5.64 -10.08 4.72
CA THR A 10 -4.26 -10.40 5.11
C THR A 10 -3.30 -9.22 5.06
N TYR A 11 -3.42 -8.33 4.08
CA TYR A 11 -2.45 -7.24 3.90
C TYR A 11 -3.14 -5.90 3.70
N GLU A 12 -2.54 -4.85 4.25
CA GLU A 12 -2.82 -3.47 3.89
C GLU A 12 -1.69 -2.98 2.97
N GLU A 13 -2.00 -2.04 2.08
CA GLU A 13 -1.01 -1.59 1.08
C GLU A 13 -1.07 -0.10 0.77
N ILE A 14 0.05 0.39 0.21
CA ILE A 14 0.19 1.73 -0.33
C ILE A 14 0.61 1.62 -1.78
N ASP A 15 -0.15 2.29 -2.64
CA ASP A 15 0.03 2.34 -4.07
C ASP A 15 0.41 3.73 -4.56
N VAL A 16 1.17 3.76 -5.65
CA VAL A 16 1.36 4.95 -6.47
C VAL A 16 0.50 4.83 -7.71
N ALA A 17 -0.73 5.33 -7.61
CA ALA A 17 -1.70 5.32 -8.69
C ALA A 17 -1.27 6.21 -9.86
N GLN A 18 -1.37 5.64 -11.05
CA GLN A 18 -1.19 6.29 -12.35
C GLN A 18 -2.36 5.93 -13.26
N ALA A 19 -2.73 6.84 -14.16
CA ALA A 19 -3.87 6.63 -15.05
C ALA A 19 -3.68 5.36 -15.90
N GLY A 20 -4.74 4.55 -16.01
CA GLY A 20 -4.74 3.32 -16.80
C GLY A 20 -3.81 2.25 -16.24
N ARG A 21 -3.79 2.07 -14.92
CA ARG A 21 -3.07 0.96 -14.25
C ARG A 21 -4.05 0.21 -13.34
N HIS A 22 -3.87 -1.10 -13.26
CA HIS A 22 -4.65 -1.99 -12.40
C HIS A 22 -3.80 -2.42 -11.20
N HIS A 23 -4.26 -2.17 -9.98
CA HIS A 23 -3.46 -2.36 -8.75
C HIS A 23 -3.59 -3.73 -8.10
N GLY A 24 -4.42 -4.62 -8.65
CA GLY A 24 -4.34 -6.06 -8.37
C GLY A 24 -5.66 -6.67 -7.94
N TRP A 25 -6.51 -5.90 -7.27
CA TRP A 25 -7.81 -6.36 -6.80
C TRP A 25 -8.72 -6.86 -7.95
N PRO A 26 -9.36 -8.04 -7.85
CA PRO A 26 -9.43 -8.92 -6.66
C PRO A 26 -8.36 -10.02 -6.60
N TRP A 27 -7.38 -10.02 -7.49
CA TRP A 27 -6.47 -11.14 -7.71
C TRP A 27 -5.24 -11.11 -6.82
N ARG A 28 -4.93 -9.92 -6.29
CA ARG A 28 -3.77 -9.69 -5.44
C ARG A 28 -4.19 -8.90 -4.21
N GLU A 29 -3.49 -9.19 -3.13
CA GLU A 29 -3.60 -8.52 -1.84
C GLU A 29 -2.17 -8.31 -1.34
N GLY A 30 -1.68 -7.08 -1.33
CA GLY A 30 -0.24 -6.85 -1.32
C GLY A 30 0.41 -7.45 -2.59
N PRO A 31 1.67 -7.91 -2.49
CA PRO A 31 2.33 -8.63 -3.58
C PRO A 31 2.05 -10.15 -3.57
N HIS A 32 0.91 -10.58 -3.04
CA HIS A 32 0.58 -11.99 -2.88
C HIS A 32 -0.70 -12.36 -3.64
N GLY A 33 -0.91 -13.67 -3.83
CA GLY A 33 -2.08 -14.20 -4.55
C GLY A 33 -1.74 -14.68 -5.95
N TRP A 34 -2.55 -14.30 -6.94
CA TRP A 34 -2.44 -14.80 -8.30
C TRP A 34 -1.34 -14.11 -9.11
N PRO A 35 -0.89 -14.70 -10.25
CA PRO A 35 0.06 -14.04 -11.14
C PRO A 35 -0.45 -12.68 -11.63
N VAL A 36 0.46 -11.70 -11.75
CA VAL A 36 0.14 -10.32 -12.20
C VAL A 36 -0.52 -10.25 -13.58
N SER A 37 -0.38 -11.28 -14.40
CA SER A 37 -1.03 -11.34 -15.71
C SER A 37 -2.55 -11.44 -15.63
N ARG A 38 -3.11 -11.87 -14.49
CA ARG A 38 -4.57 -12.00 -14.31
C ARG A 38 -5.30 -10.66 -14.44
N CYS A 39 -4.64 -9.54 -14.16
CA CYS A 39 -5.23 -8.21 -14.33
C CYS A 39 -5.63 -7.89 -15.79
N ARG A 40 -5.04 -8.61 -16.77
CA ARG A 40 -5.42 -8.49 -18.19
C ARG A 40 -6.77 -9.12 -18.53
N GLU A 41 -7.33 -9.91 -17.61
CA GLU A 41 -8.58 -10.63 -17.83
C GLU A 41 -9.82 -9.75 -17.58
N ILE A 42 -9.66 -8.57 -16.97
CA ILE A 42 -10.73 -7.59 -16.73
C ILE A 42 -10.60 -6.41 -17.70
N SER A 43 -11.74 -5.92 -18.21
CA SER A 43 -11.80 -4.73 -19.05
C SER A 43 -12.11 -3.46 -18.24
N PRO A 44 -11.46 -2.31 -18.54
CA PRO A 44 -10.45 -2.15 -19.58
C PRO A 44 -9.12 -2.82 -19.19
N ASP A 45 -8.56 -3.62 -20.10
CA ASP A 45 -7.22 -4.20 -19.92
C ASP A 45 -6.19 -3.07 -19.98
N THR A 46 -5.41 -2.98 -18.91
CA THR A 46 -4.35 -1.98 -18.75
C THR A 46 -2.97 -2.62 -18.55
N GLY A 47 -2.88 -3.93 -18.79
CA GLY A 47 -1.67 -4.73 -18.64
C GLY A 47 -1.62 -5.55 -17.34
N ASN A 48 -0.40 -5.91 -16.94
CA ASN A 48 -0.18 -6.63 -15.70
C ASN A 48 -0.53 -5.76 -14.49
N CYS A 49 -0.89 -6.41 -13.37
CA CYS A 49 -1.05 -5.75 -12.10
C CYS A 49 0.22 -4.96 -11.74
N VAL A 50 0.03 -3.80 -11.12
CA VAL A 50 1.10 -3.02 -10.51
C VAL A 50 1.18 -3.41 -9.05
N GLU A 51 2.37 -3.79 -8.59
CA GLU A 51 2.59 -4.08 -7.18
C GLU A 51 2.56 -2.80 -6.35
N PRO A 52 2.12 -2.89 -5.08
CA PRO A 52 2.19 -1.75 -4.18
C PRO A 52 3.64 -1.39 -3.89
N VAL A 53 3.85 -0.12 -3.53
CA VAL A 53 5.17 0.36 -3.12
C VAL A 53 5.50 -0.03 -1.68
N TYR A 54 4.47 -0.30 -0.88
CA TYR A 54 4.56 -0.81 0.48
C TYR A 54 3.38 -1.72 0.79
N HIS A 55 3.63 -2.75 1.58
CA HIS A 55 2.59 -3.57 2.16
C HIS A 55 2.99 -4.00 3.56
N CYS A 56 2.00 -4.21 4.40
CA CYS A 56 2.16 -4.69 5.77
C CYS A 56 1.09 -5.74 6.04
N ARG A 57 1.43 -6.70 6.89
CA ARG A 57 0.56 -7.81 7.24
C ARG A 57 -0.39 -7.42 8.38
N ARG A 58 -1.62 -7.92 8.29
CA ARG A 58 -2.54 -8.02 9.42
C ARG A 58 -2.08 -9.08 10.42
N GLY A 59 -1.92 -8.67 11.67
CA GLY A 59 -1.35 -9.49 12.74
C GLY A 59 0.18 -9.53 12.71
N VAL A 60 0.79 -10.57 13.26
CA VAL A 60 2.23 -10.56 13.61
C VAL A 60 3.14 -10.42 12.38
N ALA A 61 4.19 -9.60 12.52
CA ALA A 61 5.25 -9.43 11.53
C ALA A 61 5.94 -10.77 11.20
N GLY A 62 6.43 -10.91 9.97
CA GLY A 62 7.08 -12.14 9.52
C GLY A 62 7.59 -12.03 8.09
N ASP A 63 8.56 -12.88 7.73
CA ASP A 63 9.14 -12.94 6.38
C ASP A 63 9.69 -11.60 5.85
N GLY A 64 10.15 -10.73 6.76
CA GLY A 64 10.62 -9.39 6.42
C GLY A 64 9.51 -8.38 6.11
N ILE A 65 8.26 -8.73 6.38
CA ILE A 65 7.08 -7.88 6.22
C ILE A 65 6.64 -7.35 7.58
N ASP A 66 6.40 -6.05 7.66
CA ASP A 66 5.89 -5.38 8.85
C ASP A 66 4.52 -5.95 9.25
N GLY A 67 4.27 -6.03 10.55
CA GLY A 67 3.03 -6.55 11.13
C GLY A 67 2.23 -5.49 11.88
N ASP A 68 1.20 -5.95 12.58
CA ASP A 68 0.25 -5.17 13.37
C ASP A 68 -0.40 -4.02 12.58
N CYS A 69 -0.46 -4.18 11.26
CA CYS A 69 -1.18 -3.30 10.35
C CYS A 69 -2.64 -3.74 10.28
N GLN A 70 -3.63 -2.88 10.44
CA GLN A 70 -5.03 -3.32 10.44
C GLN A 70 -5.92 -2.57 9.48
N SER A 71 -5.77 -1.25 9.38
CA SER A 71 -6.59 -0.44 8.48
C SER A 71 -5.86 0.85 8.14
N ILE A 72 -5.22 0.89 6.97
CA ILE A 72 -4.61 2.12 6.46
C ILE A 72 -5.73 3.07 6.02
N THR A 73 -5.82 4.24 6.65
CA THR A 73 -6.98 5.15 6.43
C THR A 73 -6.61 6.51 5.86
N GLY A 74 -5.33 6.83 5.75
CA GLY A 74 -4.89 8.07 5.13
C GLY A 74 -3.40 8.33 5.32
N GLY A 75 -2.88 9.32 4.62
CA GLY A 75 -1.48 9.69 4.73
C GLY A 75 -1.16 11.04 4.12
N ALA A 76 0.06 11.50 4.39
CA ALA A 76 0.57 12.78 3.92
C ALA A 76 2.07 12.68 3.62
N ILE A 77 2.49 13.31 2.53
CA ILE A 77 3.90 13.59 2.30
C ILE A 77 4.27 14.76 3.20
N VAL A 78 5.24 14.57 4.09
CA VAL A 78 5.75 15.66 4.93
C VAL A 78 6.98 16.25 4.26
N ASP A 79 6.89 17.49 3.78
CA ASP A 79 8.00 18.17 3.12
C ASP A 79 8.19 19.63 3.59
N ASN A 80 7.50 19.99 4.67
CA ASN A 80 7.61 21.34 5.21
C ASN A 80 8.81 21.47 6.17
N PRO A 81 9.40 22.68 6.31
CA PRO A 81 10.57 22.90 7.18
C PRO A 81 10.34 22.70 8.68
N ALA A 82 9.09 22.53 9.14
CA ALA A 82 8.82 22.25 10.56
C ALA A 82 9.17 20.80 10.94
N TRP A 83 9.34 19.90 9.96
CA TRP A 83 9.81 18.54 10.19
C TRP A 83 11.34 18.45 10.10
N PRO A 84 11.98 17.54 10.87
CA PRO A 84 13.39 17.24 10.74
C PRO A 84 13.77 16.91 9.29
N GLU A 85 14.98 17.28 8.88
CA GLU A 85 15.45 17.02 7.51
C GLU A 85 15.40 15.54 7.13
N SER A 86 15.63 14.64 8.09
CA SER A 86 15.53 13.20 7.89
C SER A 86 14.14 12.72 7.52
N GLU A 87 13.10 13.45 7.90
CA GLU A 87 11.70 13.08 7.66
C GLU A 87 11.11 13.76 6.43
N ARG A 88 11.77 14.78 5.88
CA ARG A 88 11.26 15.51 4.71
C ARG A 88 11.26 14.62 3.46
N GLY A 89 10.18 14.72 2.68
CA GLY A 89 9.92 13.91 1.50
C GLY A 89 9.32 12.53 1.79
N ARG A 90 9.11 12.15 3.06
CA ARG A 90 8.55 10.84 3.42
C ARG A 90 7.03 10.86 3.40
N TYR A 91 6.42 9.76 2.99
CA TYR A 91 4.98 9.54 3.07
C TYR A 91 4.63 8.85 4.39
N TYR A 92 3.94 9.57 5.27
CA TYR A 92 3.41 9.03 6.52
C TYR A 92 1.99 8.57 6.32
N PHE A 93 1.62 7.47 6.95
CA PHE A 93 0.26 6.93 6.90
C PHE A 93 -0.21 6.48 8.27
N ALA A 94 -1.52 6.56 8.49
CA ALA A 94 -2.17 6.18 9.73
C ALA A 94 -2.80 4.78 9.62
N ASP A 95 -2.69 4.01 10.70
CA ASP A 95 -3.42 2.77 10.90
C ASP A 95 -4.49 2.97 11.98
N ASN A 96 -5.76 2.92 11.57
CA ASN A 96 -6.89 3.30 12.40
C ASN A 96 -7.18 2.32 13.55
N ALA A 97 -7.01 1.00 13.35
CA ALA A 97 -7.47 0.06 14.38
C ALA A 97 -6.55 0.04 15.61
N ASN A 98 -5.26 0.31 15.39
CA ASN A 98 -4.23 0.25 16.43
C ASN A 98 -3.70 1.64 16.83
N GLY A 99 -4.12 2.71 16.14
CA GLY A 99 -3.58 4.06 16.32
C GLY A 99 -2.11 4.19 15.88
N GLY A 100 -1.61 3.22 15.11
CA GLY A 100 -0.24 3.17 14.61
C GLY A 100 0.00 4.20 13.51
N CYS A 101 1.26 4.55 13.30
CA CYS A 101 1.69 5.38 12.17
C CYS A 101 2.94 4.75 11.53
N GLY A 102 2.92 4.58 10.22
CA GLY A 102 4.07 4.11 9.44
C GLY A 102 4.60 5.21 8.51
N ALA A 103 5.80 4.98 7.94
CA ALA A 103 6.42 5.93 7.03
C ALA A 103 7.19 5.22 5.90
N TRP A 104 6.96 5.64 4.66
CA TRP A 104 7.61 5.14 3.45
C TRP A 104 8.42 6.23 2.75
N ARG A 105 9.48 5.85 1.99
CA ARG A 105 10.38 6.77 1.28
C ARG A 105 10.35 6.53 -0.22
#